data_AF-A0AAV8WX79-F1
#
_entry.id   AF-A0AAV8WX79-F1
#
_cell.length_a   1.000
_cell.length_b   1.000
_cell.length_c   1.000
_cell.angle_alpha   90.00
_cell.angle_beta   90.00
_cell.angle_gamma   90.00
#
_symmetry.space_group_name_H-M   'P 1'
#
loop_
_entity.id
_entity.type
_entity.pdbx_description
1 polymer ?
#
loop_
_entity_poly.entity_id
_entity_poly.type
_entity_poly.pdbx_seq_one_letter_code
_entity_poly.pdbx_strand_id
1 'polypeptide(L)'
;MYKSNLKFIILILLQSCQLWFSRISTAICTISMAAGMGNLYRLPQTTLIRGGLPFLIVYVVLAIFVGLPLLFLELGIGQLAQEGFIKSWRAVPFFRGIGYIKLAAGCMLSVYYPLYMGLALYYIIWILKEPLPFQECSTGVKITEVYKRINHYRFKCPGKKTGLSINYL
;
A
#
# COMPACT_ATOMS: atom_id res chain seq x y z
N MET A 1 8.63 -32.85 42.93
CA MET A 1 7.85 -31.59 42.99
C MET A 1 8.38 -30.48 42.07
N TYR A 2 9.68 -30.14 42.07
CA TYR A 2 10.25 -29.03 41.27
C TYR A 2 10.10 -29.16 39.73
N LYS A 3 10.16 -30.39 39.19
CA LYS A 3 10.09 -30.67 37.74
C LYS A 3 8.72 -30.38 37.11
N SER A 4 7.63 -30.45 37.87
CA SER A 4 6.28 -30.07 37.38
C SER A 4 6.08 -28.56 37.40
N ASN A 5 6.56 -27.86 38.43
CA ASN A 5 6.46 -26.40 38.50
C ASN A 5 7.29 -25.72 37.41
N LEU A 6 8.44 -26.27 37.05
CA LEU A 6 9.28 -25.74 35.97
C LEU A 6 8.65 -25.92 34.59
N LYS A 7 8.02 -27.08 34.31
CA LYS A 7 7.25 -27.28 33.07
C LYS A 7 6.06 -26.32 32.98
N PHE A 8 5.40 -26.06 34.11
CA PHE A 8 4.27 -25.14 34.17
C PHE A 8 4.70 -23.68 33.93
N ILE A 9 5.81 -23.25 34.55
CA ILE A 9 6.40 -21.92 34.32
C ILE A 9 6.86 -21.77 32.86
N ILE A 10 7.51 -22.78 32.29
CA ILE A 10 7.95 -22.76 30.89
C ILE A 10 6.74 -22.70 29.93
N LEU A 11 5.66 -23.43 30.21
CA LEU A 11 4.42 -23.36 29.42
C LEU A 11 3.75 -21.97 29.49
N ILE A 12 3.73 -21.34 30.68
CA ILE A 12 3.21 -19.98 30.85
C ILE A 12 4.08 -18.96 30.09
N LEU A 13 5.40 -19.08 30.17
CA LEU A 13 6.33 -18.21 29.45
C LEU A 13 6.23 -18.38 27.94
N LEU A 14 6.10 -19.62 27.45
CA LEU A 14 5.89 -19.92 26.03
C LEU A 14 4.54 -19.36 25.53
N GLN A 15 3.45 -19.57 26.27
CA GLN A 15 2.13 -19.02 25.94
C GLN A 15 2.16 -17.48 25.90
N SER A 16 2.85 -16.85 26.86
CA SER A 16 2.99 -15.40 26.94
C SER A 16 3.79 -14.82 25.77
N CYS A 17 4.88 -15.49 25.37
CA CYS A 17 5.70 -15.11 24.21
C CYS A 17 4.92 -15.25 22.90
N GLN A 18 4.16 -16.34 22.73
CA GLN A 18 3.29 -16.54 21.57
C GLN A 18 2.20 -15.48 21.46
N LEU A 19 1.57 -15.11 22.59
CA LEU A 19 0.62 -14.00 22.63
C LEU A 19 1.28 -12.67 22.27
N TRP A 20 2.44 -12.34 22.86
CA TRP A 20 3.18 -11.11 22.56
C TRP A 20 3.55 -10.99 21.08
N PHE A 21 4.10 -12.06 20.50
CA PHE A 21 4.45 -12.11 19.09
C PHE A 21 3.21 -11.98 18.19
N SER A 22 2.09 -12.61 18.59
CA SER A 22 0.80 -12.50 17.89
C SER A 22 0.25 -11.07 17.91
N ARG A 23 0.33 -10.36 19.04
CA ARG A 23 -0.13 -8.95 19.16
C ARG A 23 0.71 -8.01 18.30
N ILE A 24 2.04 -8.13 18.36
CA ILE A 24 2.95 -7.31 17.54
C ILE A 24 2.73 -7.58 16.05
N SER A 25 2.65 -8.87 15.66
CA SER A 25 2.40 -9.25 14.27
C SER A 25 1.06 -8.71 13.77
N THR A 26 0.02 -8.78 14.59
CA THR A 26 -1.31 -8.22 14.27
C THR A 26 -1.24 -6.71 14.08
N ALA A 27 -0.52 -5.98 14.95
CA ALA A 27 -0.36 -4.54 14.85
C ALA A 27 0.39 -4.14 13.56
N ILE A 28 1.51 -4.81 13.26
CA ILE A 28 2.30 -4.56 12.05
C ILE A 28 1.48 -4.87 10.80
N CYS A 29 0.75 -5.98 10.76
CA CYS A 29 -0.14 -6.33 9.64
C CYS A 29 -1.23 -5.26 9.44
N THR A 30 -1.82 -4.76 10.52
CA THR A 30 -2.88 -3.74 10.46
C THR A 30 -2.32 -2.41 9.93
N ILE A 31 -1.16 -1.98 10.41
CA ILE A 31 -0.48 -0.77 9.91
C ILE A 31 -0.14 -0.92 8.43
N SER A 32 0.35 -2.10 8.03
CA SER A 32 0.70 -2.41 6.64
C SER A 32 -0.53 -2.37 5.72
N MET A 33 -1.69 -2.83 6.20
CA MET A 33 -2.94 -2.73 5.45
C MET A 33 -3.47 -1.29 5.38
N ALA A 34 -3.32 -0.50 6.44
CA ALA A 34 -3.74 0.89 6.48
C ALA A 34 -2.88 1.79 5.56
N ALA A 35 -1.57 1.55 5.51
CA ALA A 35 -0.61 2.30 4.70
C ALA A 35 -0.59 1.89 3.20
N GLY A 36 -1.71 1.36 2.69
CA GLY A 36 -1.78 0.72 1.38
C GLY A 36 -1.16 1.54 0.24
N MET A 37 -0.47 0.84 -0.67
CA MET A 37 0.27 1.41 -1.82
C MET A 37 -0.56 2.38 -2.68
N GLY A 38 -1.88 2.21 -2.71
CA GLY A 38 -2.79 3.13 -3.41
C GLY A 38 -2.80 4.55 -2.83
N ASN A 39 -2.69 4.68 -1.50
CA ASN A 39 -2.59 5.99 -0.85
C ASN A 39 -1.25 6.66 -1.16
N LEU A 40 -0.16 5.90 -1.19
CA LEU A 40 1.19 6.43 -1.45
C LEU A 40 1.31 7.11 -2.82
N TYR A 41 0.72 6.54 -3.86
CA TYR A 41 0.79 7.12 -5.21
C TYR A 41 -0.32 8.13 -5.50
N ARG A 42 -1.56 7.85 -5.10
CA ARG A 42 -2.72 8.69 -5.46
C ARG A 42 -2.76 10.00 -4.68
N LEU A 43 -2.34 10.00 -3.42
CA LEU A 43 -2.33 11.21 -2.58
C LEU A 43 -1.45 12.32 -3.15
N PRO A 44 -0.15 12.10 -3.48
CA PRO A 44 0.67 13.18 -4.02
C PRO A 44 0.13 13.69 -5.34
N GLN A 45 -0.32 12.81 -6.24
CA GLN A 45 -0.91 13.24 -7.52
C GLN A 45 -2.15 14.11 -7.34
N THR A 46 -3.07 13.67 -6.49
CA THR A 46 -4.33 14.38 -6.27
C THR A 46 -4.08 15.72 -5.57
N THR A 47 -3.16 15.74 -4.60
CA THR A 47 -2.76 16.95 -3.87
C THR A 47 -2.10 17.96 -4.80
N LEU A 48 -1.22 17.53 -5.70
CA LEU A 48 -0.58 18.42 -6.69
C LEU A 48 -1.59 19.08 -7.64
N ILE A 49 -2.65 18.36 -8.03
CA ILE A 49 -3.65 18.87 -8.98
C ILE A 49 -4.72 19.73 -8.27
N ARG A 50 -5.05 19.43 -7.01
CA ARG A 50 -6.19 20.03 -6.28
C ARG A 50 -5.80 21.16 -5.32
N GLY A 51 -4.64 21.79 -5.52
CA GLY A 51 -4.25 22.99 -4.76
C GLY A 51 -3.34 22.74 -3.56
N GLY A 52 -2.65 21.60 -3.51
CA GLY A 52 -1.57 21.37 -2.56
C GLY A 52 -2.04 21.11 -1.12
N LEU A 53 -1.36 21.74 -0.17
CA LEU A 53 -1.54 21.55 1.28
C LEU A 53 -2.99 21.69 1.81
N PRO A 54 -3.83 22.68 1.41
CA PRO A 54 -5.19 22.79 1.91
C PRO A 54 -6.05 21.54 1.64
N PHE A 55 -5.87 20.89 0.48
CA PHE A 55 -6.53 19.62 0.20
C PHE A 55 -6.07 18.50 1.14
N LEU A 56 -4.77 18.48 1.46
CA LEU A 56 -4.21 17.48 2.38
C LEU A 56 -4.77 17.62 3.80
N ILE A 57 -4.96 18.85 4.28
CA ILE A 57 -5.54 19.10 5.61
C ILE A 57 -6.97 18.54 5.68
N VAL A 58 -7.81 18.85 4.68
CA VAL A 58 -9.19 18.33 4.62
C VAL A 58 -9.20 16.80 4.53
N TYR A 59 -8.28 16.22 3.73
CA TYR A 59 -8.14 14.77 3.63
C TYR A 59 -7.81 14.12 4.98
N VAL A 60 -6.86 14.67 5.74
CA VAL A 60 -6.46 14.13 7.05
C VAL A 60 -7.61 14.25 8.06
N VAL A 61 -8.33 15.37 8.08
CA VAL A 61 -9.49 15.56 8.96
C VAL A 61 -10.57 14.50 8.65
N LEU A 62 -10.91 14.30 7.38
CA LEU A 62 -11.87 13.26 6.98
C LEU A 62 -11.37 11.84 7.30
N ALA A 63 -10.07 11.58 7.15
CA ALA A 63 -9.48 10.30 7.49
C ALA A 63 -9.59 10.00 9.00
N ILE A 64 -9.43 11.01 9.86
CA ILE A 64 -9.57 10.85 11.31
C ILE A 64 -11.05 10.71 11.72
N PHE A 65 -11.94 11.53 11.19
CA PHE A 65 -13.35 11.53 11.60
C PHE A 65 -14.20 10.45 10.95
N VAL A 66 -13.83 9.96 9.77
CA VAL A 66 -14.59 8.94 9.03
C VAL A 66 -13.78 7.67 8.88
N GLY A 67 -12.53 7.77 8.42
CA GLY A 67 -11.69 6.60 8.16
C GLY A 67 -11.37 5.80 9.43
N LEU A 68 -10.88 6.47 10.47
CA LEU A 68 -10.50 5.85 11.74
C LEU A 68 -11.67 5.14 12.45
N PRO A 69 -12.87 5.75 12.63
CA PRO A 69 -13.98 5.05 13.25
C PRO A 69 -14.50 3.88 12.39
N LEU A 70 -14.46 3.99 11.05
CA LEU A 70 -14.82 2.86 10.19
C LEU A 70 -13.85 1.68 10.35
N LEU A 71 -12.55 1.98 10.47
CA LEU A 71 -11.51 0.99 10.72
C LEU A 71 -11.69 0.33 12.10
N PHE A 72 -11.98 1.11 13.14
CA PHE A 72 -12.28 0.55 14.46
C PHE A 72 -13.55 -0.31 14.46
N LEU A 73 -14.59 0.09 13.72
CA LEU A 73 -15.80 -0.70 13.58
C LEU A 73 -15.49 -2.05 12.92
N GLU A 74 -14.73 -2.05 11.83
CA GLU A 74 -14.37 -3.28 11.12
C GLU A 74 -13.49 -4.21 11.96
N LEU A 75 -12.48 -3.67 12.65
CA LEU A 75 -11.65 -4.44 13.57
C LEU A 75 -12.46 -4.96 14.75
N GLY A 76 -13.37 -4.15 15.31
CA GLY A 76 -14.25 -4.55 16.41
C GLY A 76 -15.15 -5.72 16.04
N ILE A 77 -15.79 -5.66 14.86
CA ILE A 77 -16.60 -6.76 14.34
C ILE A 77 -15.75 -8.02 14.13
N GLY A 78 -14.54 -7.88 13.58
CA GLY A 78 -13.63 -9.01 13.38
C GLY A 78 -13.19 -9.68 14.69
N GLN A 79 -12.87 -8.89 15.72
CA GLN A 79 -12.49 -9.41 17.04
C GLN A 79 -13.66 -10.05 17.78
N LEU A 80 -14.87 -9.50 17.67
CA LEU A 80 -16.08 -10.04 18.30
C LEU A 80 -16.59 -11.31 17.62
N ALA A 81 -16.57 -11.35 16.29
CA ALA A 81 -17.08 -12.49 15.55
C ALA A 81 -16.13 -13.69 15.60
N GLN A 82 -14.80 -13.46 15.64
CA GLN A 82 -13.75 -14.48 15.57
C GLN A 82 -13.95 -15.50 14.42
N GLU A 83 -14.66 -15.07 13.38
CA GLU A 83 -15.16 -15.89 12.28
C GLU A 83 -14.97 -15.13 10.95
N GLY A 84 -14.98 -15.85 9.83
CA GLY A 84 -14.77 -15.25 8.51
C GLY A 84 -15.86 -14.25 8.12
N PHE A 85 -15.57 -13.39 7.13
CA PHE A 85 -16.41 -12.26 6.70
C PHE A 85 -17.89 -12.60 6.45
N ILE A 86 -18.20 -13.79 5.92
CA ILE A 86 -19.59 -14.21 5.65
C ILE A 86 -20.29 -14.68 6.93
N LYS A 87 -19.56 -15.39 7.80
CA LYS A 87 -20.10 -15.96 9.04
C LYS A 87 -20.30 -14.91 10.12
N SER A 88 -19.49 -13.84 10.11
CA SER A 88 -19.60 -12.71 11.02
C SER A 88 -20.99 -12.03 10.99
N TRP A 89 -21.72 -12.10 9.87
CA TRP A 89 -23.06 -11.52 9.73
C TRP A 89 -24.20 -12.49 10.10
N ARG A 90 -23.91 -13.63 10.74
CA ARG A 90 -24.95 -14.57 11.19
C ARG A 90 -25.91 -13.94 12.21
N ALA A 91 -25.42 -13.01 13.04
CA ALA A 91 -26.22 -12.28 14.03
C ALA A 91 -27.24 -11.32 13.39
N VAL A 92 -26.96 -10.80 12.19
CA VAL A 92 -27.87 -9.90 11.46
C VAL A 92 -27.98 -10.35 10.00
N PRO A 93 -28.87 -11.31 9.69
CA PRO A 93 -28.92 -11.98 8.39
C PRO A 93 -29.27 -11.06 7.22
N PHE A 94 -29.92 -9.91 7.49
CA PHE A 94 -30.21 -8.89 6.48
C PHE A 94 -28.92 -8.33 5.81
N PHE A 95 -27.84 -8.19 6.58
CA PHE A 95 -26.57 -7.65 6.08
C PHE A 95 -25.58 -8.71 5.57
N ARG A 96 -26.02 -9.97 5.43
CA ARG A 96 -25.16 -11.07 4.97
C ARG A 96 -24.56 -10.82 3.58
N GLY A 97 -25.24 -10.04 2.73
CA GLY A 97 -24.72 -9.61 1.42
C GLY A 97 -23.40 -8.83 1.50
N ILE A 98 -23.19 -8.03 2.55
CA ILE A 98 -21.96 -7.25 2.76
C ILE A 98 -20.75 -8.20 2.90
N GLY A 99 -20.92 -9.34 3.57
CA GLY A 99 -19.86 -10.34 3.70
C GLY A 99 -19.40 -10.91 2.35
N TYR A 100 -20.33 -11.17 1.43
CA TYR A 100 -20.01 -11.64 0.08
C TYR A 100 -19.31 -10.57 -0.76
N ILE A 101 -19.76 -9.31 -0.67
CA ILE A 101 -19.12 -8.18 -1.37
C ILE A 101 -17.68 -8.01 -0.87
N LYS A 102 -17.46 -8.07 0.46
CA LYS A 102 -16.11 -7.99 1.04
C LYS A 102 -15.21 -9.15 0.57
N LEU A 103 -15.74 -10.36 0.50
CA LEU A 103 -15.00 -11.51 -0.02
C LEU A 103 -14.61 -11.30 -1.49
N ALA A 104 -15.55 -10.90 -2.33
CA ALA A 104 -15.31 -10.64 -3.76
C ALA A 104 -14.27 -9.53 -3.98
N ALA A 105 -14.37 -8.42 -3.24
CA ALA A 105 -13.39 -7.35 -3.26
C ALA A 105 -12.00 -7.86 -2.87
N GLY A 106 -11.89 -8.65 -1.79
CA GLY A 106 -10.65 -9.28 -1.37
C GLY A 106 -10.01 -10.14 -2.47
N CYS A 107 -10.81 -10.95 -3.17
CA CYS A 107 -10.33 -11.75 -4.30
C CYS A 107 -9.82 -10.91 -5.48
N MET A 108 -10.48 -9.79 -5.79
CA MET A 108 -10.01 -8.88 -6.83
C MET A 108 -8.67 -8.22 -6.42
N LEU A 109 -8.57 -7.78 -5.17
CA LEU A 109 -7.34 -7.19 -4.64
C LEU A 109 -6.18 -8.20 -4.64
N SER A 110 -6.45 -9.48 -4.31
CA SER A 110 -5.40 -10.51 -4.28
C SER A 110 -4.80 -10.83 -5.65
N VAL A 111 -5.53 -10.59 -6.74
CA VAL A 111 -5.01 -10.76 -8.10
C VAL A 111 -4.27 -9.50 -8.56
N TYR A 112 -4.84 -8.32 -8.30
CA TYR A 112 -4.30 -7.05 -8.77
C TYR A 112 -3.02 -6.63 -8.04
N TYR A 113 -2.99 -6.67 -6.69
CA TYR A 113 -1.88 -6.12 -5.91
C TYR A 113 -0.53 -6.82 -6.17
N PRO A 114 -0.44 -8.16 -6.21
CA PRO A 114 0.82 -8.84 -6.48
C PRO A 114 1.43 -8.51 -7.84
N LEU A 115 0.59 -8.23 -8.85
CA LEU A 115 1.05 -7.83 -10.18
C LEU A 115 1.80 -6.50 -10.14
N TYR A 116 1.29 -5.50 -9.41
CA TYR A 116 1.97 -4.22 -9.24
C TYR A 116 3.22 -4.33 -8.35
N MET A 117 3.17 -5.16 -7.30
CA MET A 117 4.34 -5.42 -6.46
C MET A 117 5.47 -6.07 -7.25
N GLY A 118 5.15 -7.04 -8.11
CA GLY A 118 6.12 -7.67 -9.01
C GLY A 118 6.74 -6.68 -9.98
N LEU A 119 5.94 -5.79 -10.57
CA LEU A 119 6.44 -4.73 -11.44
C LEU A 119 7.37 -3.75 -10.69
N ALA A 120 6.99 -3.33 -9.48
CA ALA A 120 7.81 -2.44 -8.66
C ALA A 120 9.15 -3.09 -8.29
N LEU A 121 9.15 -4.36 -7.88
CA LEU A 121 10.37 -5.12 -7.59
C LEU A 121 11.25 -5.28 -8.83
N TYR A 122 10.66 -5.56 -9.99
CA TYR A 122 11.38 -5.63 -11.26
C TYR A 122 12.13 -4.32 -11.55
N TYR A 123 11.46 -3.17 -11.41
CA TYR A 123 12.10 -1.86 -11.60
C TYR A 123 13.18 -1.56 -10.56
N ILE A 124 12.99 -1.94 -9.29
CA ILE A 124 14.01 -1.78 -8.24
C ILE A 124 15.28 -2.56 -8.62
N ILE A 125 15.14 -3.82 -9.02
CA ILE A 125 16.27 -4.66 -9.46
C ILE A 125 16.93 -4.06 -10.71
N TRP A 126 16.14 -3.47 -11.62
CA TRP A 126 16.67 -2.86 -12.84
C TRP A 126 17.47 -1.58 -12.55
N ILE A 127 17.05 -0.77 -11.58
CA ILE A 127 17.77 0.43 -11.13
C ILE A 127 19.10 0.08 -10.44
N LEU A 128 19.17 -1.06 -9.73
CA LEU A 128 20.39 -1.52 -9.08
C LEU A 128 21.47 -2.02 -10.07
N LYS A 129 21.12 -2.24 -11.34
CA LYS A 129 22.08 -2.61 -12.39
C LYS A 129 22.56 -1.34 -13.10
N GLU A 130 23.88 -1.18 -13.22
CA GLU A 130 24.48 -0.13 -14.03
C GLU A 130 24.53 -0.55 -15.52
N PRO A 131 24.28 0.37 -16.48
CA PRO A 131 23.89 1.78 -16.34
C PRO A 131 22.39 1.96 -16.02
N LEU A 132 22.04 3.07 -15.35
CA LEU A 132 20.65 3.30 -14.93
C LEU A 132 19.72 3.44 -16.14
N PRO A 133 18.52 2.83 -16.09
CA PRO A 133 17.52 3.05 -17.10
C PRO A 133 17.13 4.54 -17.12
N PHE A 134 17.11 5.14 -18.32
CA PHE A 134 16.76 6.56 -18.58
C PHE A 134 17.84 7.63 -18.33
N GLN A 135 19.12 7.27 -18.10
CA GLN A 135 20.20 8.27 -18.06
C GLN A 135 20.26 9.16 -19.31
N GLU A 136 19.90 8.61 -20.47
CA GLU A 136 19.86 9.32 -21.77
C GLU A 136 18.83 10.46 -21.82
N CYS A 137 17.82 10.49 -20.94
CA CYS A 137 16.83 11.57 -20.90
C CYS A 137 17.22 12.71 -19.92
N SER A 138 18.29 12.57 -19.13
CA SER A 138 18.70 13.54 -18.09
C SER A 138 19.61 14.66 -18.61
N THR A 139 20.40 14.39 -19.64
CA THR A 139 21.27 15.40 -20.22
C THR A 139 20.47 16.34 -21.12
N GLY A 140 20.38 17.61 -20.73
CA GLY A 140 20.09 18.74 -21.63
C GLY A 140 21.22 18.95 -22.64
N VAL A 141 21.64 17.89 -23.34
CA VAL A 141 22.59 17.98 -24.45
C VAL A 141 21.83 18.63 -25.60
N LYS A 142 22.28 19.82 -26.00
CA LYS A 142 21.94 20.37 -27.31
C LYS A 142 22.30 19.31 -28.34
N ILE A 143 21.27 18.79 -29.00
CA ILE A 143 21.39 17.82 -30.10
C ILE A 143 21.95 18.60 -31.30
N THR A 144 23.23 18.96 -31.25
CA THR A 144 23.89 19.56 -32.41
C THR A 144 24.57 18.41 -33.16
N GLU A 145 23.93 18.04 -34.27
CA GLU A 145 24.48 17.37 -35.46
C GLU A 145 24.89 15.88 -35.43
N VAL A 146 25.22 15.25 -34.29
CA VAL A 146 25.68 13.84 -34.35
C VAL A 146 24.53 12.82 -34.32
N TYR A 147 23.38 13.14 -33.71
CA TYR A 147 22.29 12.17 -33.45
C TYR A 147 21.37 11.90 -34.66
N LYS A 148 21.53 12.60 -35.79
CA LYS A 148 20.66 12.44 -36.97
C LYS A 148 20.91 11.15 -37.75
N ARG A 149 21.95 10.38 -37.42
CA ARG A 149 22.37 9.20 -38.20
C ARG A 149 22.05 7.83 -37.59
N ILE A 150 21.54 7.74 -36.35
CA ILE A 150 21.42 6.47 -35.61
C ILE A 150 19.97 6.19 -35.16
N ASN A 151 18.99 6.55 -36.00
CA ASN A 151 17.62 6.13 -35.80
C ASN A 151 17.49 4.63 -36.12
N HIS A 152 17.27 3.78 -35.11
CA HIS A 152 16.35 2.65 -35.27
C HIS A 152 15.72 2.07 -33.99
N TYR A 153 16.08 2.52 -32.78
CA TYR A 153 15.37 2.12 -31.55
C TYR A 153 14.60 3.30 -30.94
N ARG A 154 13.30 3.36 -31.21
CA ARG A 154 12.40 4.43 -30.77
C ARG A 154 12.05 4.27 -29.28
N PHE A 155 12.98 4.56 -28.37
CA PHE A 155 12.65 4.73 -26.95
C PHE A 155 12.03 6.11 -26.73
N LYS A 156 10.70 6.15 -26.53
CA LYS A 156 9.98 7.38 -26.23
C LYS A 156 10.07 7.65 -24.73
N CYS A 157 10.86 8.65 -24.31
CA CYS A 157 10.95 9.04 -22.89
C CYS A 157 9.53 9.34 -22.34
N PRO A 158 9.06 8.63 -21.31
CA PRO A 158 7.76 8.88 -20.69
C PRO A 158 7.84 10.18 -19.88
N GLY A 159 7.17 11.26 -20.33
CA GLY A 159 6.95 12.45 -19.50
C GLY A 159 7.39 13.82 -20.06
N LYS A 160 7.99 13.91 -21.25
CA LYS A 160 8.17 15.23 -21.89
C LYS A 160 6.82 15.73 -22.43
N LYS A 161 6.07 16.47 -21.60
CA LYS A 161 5.11 17.45 -22.11
C LYS A 161 5.93 18.48 -22.89
N THR A 162 5.72 18.53 -24.19
CA THR A 162 6.14 19.65 -25.05
C THR A 162 5.72 20.96 -24.41
N GLY A 163 6.70 21.79 -24.05
CA GLY A 163 6.62 23.22 -23.74
C GLY A 163 5.49 23.66 -22.80
N LEU A 164 5.80 23.82 -21.51
CA LEU A 164 5.10 24.81 -20.68
C LEU A 164 6.13 25.55 -19.83
N SER A 165 6.44 26.79 -20.24
CA SER A 165 7.14 27.77 -19.40
C SER A 165 6.30 28.02 -18.15
N ILE A 166 6.80 27.57 -16.99
CA ILE A 166 6.30 28.02 -15.70
C ILE A 166 7.22 29.17 -15.29
N ASN A 167 6.78 30.40 -15.59
CA ASN A 167 7.37 31.59 -15.00
C ASN A 167 6.93 31.63 -13.53
N TYR A 168 7.89 31.55 -12.62
CA TYR A 168 7.69 31.86 -11.21
C TYR A 168 7.91 33.37 -11.04
N LEU A 169 6.88 34.08 -10.58
CA LEU A 169 7.05 35.30 -9.79
C LEU A 169 7.37 34.90 -8.34
#